data_AF-A0A419HN41-F1
#
_entry.id   AF-A0A419HN41-F1
#
_cell.length_a   1.000
_cell.length_b   1.000
_cell.length_c   1.000
_cell.angle_alpha   90.00
_cell.angle_beta   90.00
_cell.angle_gamma   90.00
#
_symmetry.space_group_name_H-M   'P 1'
#
loop_
_entity.id
_entity.type
_entity.pdbx_description
1 polymer ?
#
loop_
_entity_poly.entity_id
_entity_poly.type
_entity_poly.pdbx_seq_one_letter_code
_entity_poly.pdbx_strand_id
1 'polypeptide(L)'
;MPEQFTPEPPDAARLANRQKLISLLAERSPDPAARQLFSDVAAGRISLRDAAKTNAFNSAVSAGVSQFAAQWRGKSEQEREQLARRGERQLRDQSVEDQAQQRPTRDEPYNDDDYFGDADNWMIK
;
A
#
# COMPACT_ATOMS: atom_id res chain seq x y z
N MET A 1 5.47 23.43 -26.55
CA MET A 1 4.86 23.44 -25.21
C MET A 1 5.40 22.23 -24.47
N PRO A 2 6.30 22.36 -23.48
CA PRO A 2 6.73 21.22 -22.69
C PRO A 2 5.59 20.84 -21.73
N GLU A 3 5.16 19.58 -21.78
CA GLU A 3 4.22 19.00 -20.80
C GLU A 3 4.82 19.15 -19.40
N GLN A 4 4.16 19.93 -18.55
CA GLN A 4 4.50 20.01 -17.14
C GLN A 4 4.11 18.68 -16.51
N PHE A 5 5.10 17.91 -16.06
CA PHE A 5 4.87 16.76 -15.20
C PHE A 5 4.32 17.28 -13.86
N THR A 6 2.99 17.32 -13.73
CA THR A 6 2.33 17.53 -12.45
C THR A 6 2.43 16.22 -11.66
N PRO A 7 3.19 16.16 -10.56
CA PRO A 7 3.18 14.98 -9.71
C PRO A 7 1.80 14.91 -9.06
N GLU A 8 0.93 14.06 -9.59
CA GLU A 8 -0.29 13.64 -8.91
C GLU A 8 0.08 13.20 -7.48
N PRO A 9 -0.64 13.67 -6.44
CA PRO A 9 -0.39 13.21 -5.09
C PRO A 9 -0.46 11.68 -5.06
N PRO A 10 0.40 10.99 -4.29
CA PRO A 10 0.38 9.54 -4.27
C PRO A 10 -1.02 9.06 -3.88
N ASP A 11 -1.72 8.43 -4.83
CA ASP A 11 -3.02 7.80 -4.62
C ASP A 11 -2.97 7.03 -3.30
N ALA A 12 -3.84 7.38 -2.34
CA ALA A 12 -3.88 6.73 -1.03
C ALA A 12 -3.99 5.20 -1.16
N ALA A 13 -4.69 4.73 -2.19
CA ALA A 13 -4.79 3.33 -2.58
C ALA A 13 -3.43 2.69 -2.93
N ARG A 14 -2.55 3.39 -3.66
CA ARG A 14 -1.20 2.90 -3.97
C ARG A 14 -0.34 2.80 -2.73
N LEU A 15 -0.44 3.77 -1.82
CA LEU A 15 0.29 3.73 -0.56
C LEU A 15 -0.18 2.56 0.32
N ALA A 16 -1.49 2.36 0.44
CA ALA A 16 -2.08 1.24 1.17
C ALA A 16 -1.69 -0.12 0.58
N ASN A 17 -1.72 -0.26 -0.75
CA ASN A 17 -1.30 -1.48 -1.43
C ASN A 17 0.19 -1.78 -1.19
N ARG A 18 1.05 -0.76 -1.33
CA ARG A 18 2.48 -0.88 -1.01
C ARG A 18 2.69 -1.36 0.43
N GLN A 19 1.96 -0.77 1.37
CA GLN A 19 2.03 -1.12 2.78
C GLN A 19 1.67 -2.59 3.02
N LYS A 20 0.56 -3.04 2.43
CA LYS A 20 0.08 -4.43 2.49
C LYS A 20 1.13 -5.41 1.95
N LEU A 21 1.76 -5.10 0.81
CA LEU A 21 2.79 -5.95 0.22
C LEU A 21 4.05 -6.06 1.08
N ILE A 22 4.48 -4.95 1.70
CA ILE A 22 5.66 -4.95 2.58
C ILE A 22 5.37 -5.76 3.85
N SER A 23 4.18 -5.62 4.44
CA SER A 23 3.76 -6.45 5.58
C SER A 23 3.74 -7.94 5.22
N LEU A 24 3.20 -8.29 4.05
CA LEU A 24 3.19 -9.68 3.57
C LEU A 24 4.62 -10.23 3.41
N LEU A 25 5.55 -9.41 2.90
CA LEU A 25 6.96 -9.80 2.81
C LEU A 25 7.56 -10.08 4.18
N ALA A 26 7.25 -9.28 5.20
CA ALA A 26 7.70 -9.53 6.56
C ALA A 26 7.18 -10.87 7.09
N GLU A 27 5.88 -11.14 6.94
CA GLU A 27 5.24 -12.38 7.37
C GLU A 27 5.81 -13.63 6.68
N ARG A 28 6.04 -13.54 5.37
CA ARG A 28 6.46 -14.68 4.53
C ARG A 28 7.97 -14.85 4.46
N SER A 29 8.76 -13.90 4.95
CA SER A 29 10.22 -14.01 4.95
C SER A 29 10.67 -15.14 5.89
N PRO A 30 11.44 -16.12 5.40
CA PRO A 30 12.01 -17.18 6.24
C PRO A 30 13.21 -16.71 7.06
N ASP A 31 13.91 -15.66 6.60
CA ASP A 31 15.05 -15.08 7.31
C ASP A 31 14.56 -14.07 8.37
N PRO A 32 14.92 -14.25 9.67
CA PRO A 32 14.55 -13.33 10.74
C PRO A 32 15.10 -11.92 10.55
N ALA A 33 16.31 -11.76 9.97
CA ALA A 33 16.90 -10.43 9.74
C ALA A 33 16.10 -9.67 8.68
N ALA A 34 15.70 -10.36 7.61
CA ALA A 34 14.85 -9.81 6.56
C ALA A 34 13.42 -9.50 7.06
N ARG A 35 12.85 -10.38 7.91
CA ARG A 35 11.54 -10.13 8.54
C ARG A 35 11.56 -8.84 9.36
N GLN A 36 12.59 -8.66 10.18
CA GLN A 36 12.75 -7.44 10.99
C GLN A 36 12.87 -6.21 10.10
N LEU A 37 13.70 -6.27 9.05
CA LEU A 37 13.88 -5.19 8.11
C LEU A 37 12.56 -4.76 7.44
N PHE A 38 11.78 -5.72 6.93
CA PHE A 38 10.49 -5.41 6.29
C PHE A 38 9.45 -4.90 7.30
N SER A 39 9.48 -5.40 8.54
CA SER A 39 8.64 -4.86 9.63
C SER A 39 8.99 -3.41 9.95
N ASP A 40 10.28 -3.07 9.97
CA ASP A 40 10.74 -1.69 10.20
C ASP A 40 10.36 -0.74 9.06
N VAL A 41 10.38 -1.24 7.80
CA VAL A 41 9.87 -0.48 6.65
C VAL A 41 8.35 -0.29 6.75
N ALA A 42 7.61 -1.35 7.09
CA ALA A 42 6.17 -1.26 7.27
C ALA A 42 5.82 -0.28 8.42
N ALA A 43 6.54 -0.30 9.52
CA ALA A 43 6.34 0.63 10.61
C ALA A 43 6.78 2.08 10.29
N GLY A 44 7.37 2.31 9.11
CA GLY A 44 7.89 3.63 8.73
C GLY A 44 9.15 4.06 9.49
N ARG A 45 9.79 3.14 10.23
CA ARG A 45 11.02 3.41 11.00
C ARG A 45 12.22 3.60 10.08
N ILE A 46 12.21 2.89 8.94
CA ILE A 46 13.22 3.04 7.90
C ILE A 46 12.52 3.23 6.54
N SER A 47 13.13 4.01 5.65
CA SER A 47 12.63 4.11 4.29
C SER A 47 12.95 2.83 3.50
N LEU A 48 12.09 2.43 2.55
CA LEU A 48 12.39 1.31 1.65
C LEU A 48 13.70 1.53 0.87
N ARG A 49 14.00 2.80 0.55
CA ARG A 49 15.24 3.17 -0.16
C ARG A 49 16.48 2.91 0.69
N ASP A 50 16.39 3.09 1.99
CA ASP A 50 17.50 2.82 2.91
C ASP A 50 17.59 1.33 3.25
N ALA A 51 16.44 0.65 3.39
CA ALA A 51 16.38 -0.80 3.52
C ALA A 51 17.09 -1.52 2.36
N ALA A 52 16.91 -1.03 1.12
CA ALA A 52 17.54 -1.58 -0.08
C ALA A 52 19.07 -1.53 -0.08
N LYS A 53 19.69 -0.69 0.76
CA LYS A 53 21.16 -0.61 0.89
C LYS A 53 21.72 -1.63 1.88
N THR A 54 20.85 -2.35 2.60
CA THR A 54 21.28 -3.30 3.64
C THR A 54 21.61 -4.66 3.06
N ASN A 55 22.54 -5.36 3.69
CA ASN A 55 22.87 -6.74 3.30
C ASN A 55 21.71 -7.71 3.56
N ALA A 56 20.89 -7.46 4.59
CA ALA A 56 19.68 -8.24 4.87
C ALA A 56 18.69 -8.19 3.69
N PHE A 57 18.49 -7.01 3.09
CA PHE A 57 17.67 -6.89 1.88
C PHE A 57 18.24 -7.69 0.71
N ASN A 58 19.54 -7.51 0.42
CA ASN A 58 20.20 -8.22 -0.68
C ASN A 58 20.13 -9.74 -0.51
N SER A 59 20.37 -10.24 0.69
CA SER A 59 20.31 -11.66 1.00
C SER A 59 18.90 -12.22 0.81
N ALA A 60 17.89 -11.50 1.28
CA ALA A 60 16.48 -11.91 1.17
C ALA A 60 15.95 -11.91 -0.27
N VAL A 61 16.40 -10.97 -1.10
CA VAL A 61 15.80 -10.68 -2.40
C VAL A 61 16.62 -11.26 -3.57
N SER A 62 17.93 -11.49 -3.40
CA SER A 62 18.84 -11.94 -4.46
C SER A 62 18.41 -13.23 -5.15
N ALA A 63 17.99 -14.24 -4.39
CA ALA A 63 17.55 -15.52 -4.92
C ALA A 63 16.28 -15.36 -5.78
N GLY A 64 15.29 -14.62 -5.28
CA GLY A 64 14.03 -14.35 -5.99
C GLY A 64 14.24 -13.50 -7.24
N VAL A 65 15.09 -12.47 -7.16
CA VAL A 65 15.39 -11.59 -8.31
C VAL A 65 16.14 -12.33 -9.41
N SER A 66 17.07 -13.21 -9.06
CA SER A 66 17.81 -14.00 -10.06
C SER A 66 16.87 -14.93 -10.83
N GLN A 67 15.98 -15.63 -10.12
CA GLN A 67 14.97 -16.48 -10.73
C GLN A 67 13.98 -15.68 -11.59
N PHE A 68 13.50 -14.55 -11.08
CA PHE A 68 12.61 -13.65 -11.81
C PHE A 68 13.27 -13.11 -13.08
N ALA A 69 14.52 -12.66 -13.01
CA ALA A 69 15.27 -12.15 -14.16
C ALA A 69 15.44 -13.21 -15.25
N ALA A 70 15.70 -14.46 -14.88
CA ALA A 70 15.77 -15.57 -15.83
C ALA A 70 14.42 -15.80 -16.52
N GLN A 71 13.32 -15.84 -15.77
CA GLN A 71 11.97 -15.98 -16.33
C GLN A 71 11.58 -14.80 -17.22
N TRP A 72 11.93 -13.57 -16.82
CA TRP A 72 11.61 -12.37 -17.57
C TRP A 72 12.33 -12.31 -18.91
N ARG A 73 13.63 -12.69 -18.94
CA ARG A 73 14.42 -12.77 -20.17
C ARG A 73 13.88 -13.84 -21.13
N GLY A 74 13.33 -14.93 -20.60
CA GLY A 74 12.73 -16.02 -21.38
C GLY A 74 11.37 -15.69 -21.99
N LYS A 75 10.72 -14.59 -21.61
CA LYS A 75 9.43 -14.17 -22.16
C LYS A 75 9.60 -13.34 -23.43
N SER A 76 8.75 -13.63 -24.42
CA SER A 76 8.59 -12.80 -25.62
C SER A 76 7.97 -11.45 -25.27
N GLU A 77 8.13 -10.48 -26.17
CA GLU A 77 7.57 -9.13 -25.98
C GLU A 77 6.04 -9.16 -25.82
N GLN A 78 5.37 -10.00 -26.59
CA GLN A 78 3.92 -10.17 -26.52
C GLN A 78 3.47 -10.73 -25.16
N GLU A 79 4.23 -11.65 -24.56
CA GLU A 79 3.93 -12.18 -23.23
C GLU A 79 4.17 -11.15 -22.12
N ARG A 80 5.20 -10.31 -22.26
CA ARG A 80 5.45 -9.20 -21.33
C ARG A 80 4.33 -8.17 -21.37
N GLU A 81 3.85 -7.84 -22.57
CA GLU A 81 2.75 -6.88 -22.73
C GLU A 81 1.43 -7.44 -22.18
N GLN A 82 1.16 -8.74 -22.37
CA GLN A 82 0.00 -9.39 -21.74
C GLN A 82 0.08 -9.37 -20.21
N LEU A 83 1.28 -9.57 -19.64
CA LEU A 83 1.49 -9.48 -18.19
C LEU A 83 1.29 -8.05 -17.69
N ALA A 84 1.76 -7.04 -18.41
CA ALA A 84 1.54 -5.64 -18.07
C ALA A 84 0.03 -5.31 -18.04
N ARG A 85 -0.71 -5.67 -19.10
CA ARG A 85 -2.17 -5.46 -19.17
C ARG A 85 -2.93 -6.24 -18.09
N ARG A 86 -2.47 -7.43 -17.71
CA ARG A 86 -3.07 -8.19 -16.60
C ARG A 86 -2.80 -7.50 -15.26
N GLY A 87 -1.56 -7.06 -15.03
CA GLY A 87 -1.18 -6.33 -13.81
C GLY A 87 -1.97 -5.04 -13.63
N GLU A 88 -2.11 -4.24 -14.69
CA GLU A 88 -2.91 -3.01 -14.67
C GLU A 88 -4.37 -3.26 -14.30
N ARG A 89 -4.99 -4.31 -14.87
CA ARG A 89 -6.35 -4.73 -14.51
C ARG A 89 -6.44 -5.14 -13.05
N GLN A 90 -5.54 -5.99 -12.58
CA GLN A 90 -5.56 -6.48 -11.21
C GLN A 90 -5.38 -5.35 -10.18
N LEU A 91 -4.51 -4.37 -10.46
CA LEU A 91 -4.33 -3.19 -9.60
C LEU A 91 -5.56 -2.28 -9.60
N ARG A 92 -6.21 -2.12 -10.76
CA ARG A 92 -7.46 -1.36 -10.88
C ARG A 92 -8.60 -2.03 -10.12
N ASP A 93 -8.77 -3.35 -10.29
CA ASP A 93 -9.84 -4.11 -9.64
C ASP A 93 -9.69 -4.09 -8.11
N GLN A 94 -8.47 -4.26 -7.59
CA GLN A 94 -8.17 -4.12 -6.16
C GLN A 94 -8.51 -2.71 -5.64
N SER A 95 -8.23 -1.67 -6.43
CA SER A 95 -8.56 -0.29 -6.05
C SER A 95 -10.07 -0.05 -5.98
N VAL A 96 -10.87 -0.77 -6.77
CA VAL A 96 -12.34 -0.71 -6.75
C VAL A 96 -12.89 -1.51 -5.56
N GLU A 97 -12.34 -2.68 -5.26
CA GLU A 97 -12.71 -3.48 -4.08
C GLU A 97 -12.42 -2.75 -2.77
N ASP A 98 -11.24 -2.15 -2.64
CA ASP A 98 -10.85 -1.37 -1.46
C ASP A 98 -11.75 -0.13 -1.28
N GLN A 99 -12.17 0.52 -2.39
CA GLN A 99 -13.14 1.62 -2.34
C GLN A 99 -14.56 1.16 -1.99
N ALA A 100 -14.99 -0.02 -2.45
CA ALA A 100 -16.30 -0.57 -2.12
C ALA A 100 -16.41 -0.96 -0.64
N GLN A 101 -15.32 -1.47 -0.05
CA GLN A 101 -15.24 -1.78 1.38
C GLN A 101 -15.14 -0.54 2.29
N GLN A 102 -14.65 0.59 1.75
CA GLN A 102 -14.59 1.87 2.46
C GLN A 102 -15.88 2.70 2.40
N ARG A 103 -16.94 2.24 1.70
CA ARG A 103 -18.24 2.93 1.78
C ARG A 103 -18.82 2.67 3.17
N PRO A 104 -18.95 3.68 4.04
CA PRO A 104 -19.75 3.50 5.24
C PRO A 104 -21.17 3.21 4.78
N THR A 105 -21.76 2.15 5.31
CA THR A 105 -23.21 1.92 5.25
C THR A 105 -23.87 3.13 5.92
N ARG A 106 -24.18 4.17 5.13
CA ARG A 106 -25.02 5.28 5.55
C ARG A 106 -26.47 4.81 5.44
N ASP A 107 -26.85 3.96 6.39
CA ASP A 107 -28.23 3.65 6.74
C ASP A 107 -28.35 3.74 8.26
N GLU A 108 -28.10 4.94 8.79
CA GLU A 108 -28.52 5.34 10.13
C GLU A 108 -29.35 6.62 9.93
N PRO A 109 -30.69 6.60 10.15
CA PRO A 109 -31.48 7.81 10.13
C PRO A 109 -30.98 8.72 11.26
N TYR A 110 -30.68 9.97 10.92
CA TYR A 110 -30.37 11.03 11.88
C TYR A 110 -31.47 11.07 12.93
N ASN A 111 -31.14 10.65 14.16
CA ASN A 111 -31.93 11.00 15.34
C ASN A 111 -31.42 12.38 15.77
N ASP A 112 -32.16 13.42 15.41
CA ASP A 112 -31.83 14.84 15.61
C ASP A 112 -32.27 15.33 17.00
N ASP A 113 -32.24 14.42 17.98
CA ASP A 113 -32.67 14.66 19.34
C ASP A 113 -31.52 14.15 20.23
N ASP A 114 -30.57 15.02 20.63
CA ASP A 114 -29.69 14.86 21.82
C ASP A 114 -28.47 15.83 21.83
N TYR A 115 -28.60 17.09 21.36
CA TYR A 115 -27.56 18.11 21.59
C TYR A 115 -28.08 19.54 21.79
N PHE A 116 -29.17 19.69 22.54
CA PHE A 116 -29.54 20.93 23.22
C PHE A 116 -29.96 20.58 24.65
N GLY A 117 -29.00 20.15 25.48
CA GLY A 117 -29.27 19.66 26.83
C GLY A 117 -28.38 20.22 27.93
N ASP A 118 -27.32 21.00 27.65
CA ASP A 118 -26.38 21.46 28.68
C ASP A 118 -25.73 22.83 28.35
N ALA A 119 -26.54 23.87 28.12
CA ALA A 119 -26.06 25.24 27.89
C ALA A 119 -26.47 26.27 28.96
N ASP A 120 -27.07 25.85 30.08
CA ASP A 120 -27.60 26.78 31.10
C ASP A 120 -27.08 26.48 32.52
N ASN A 121 -25.77 26.60 32.76
CA ASN A 121 -25.25 26.71 34.13
C ASN A 121 -24.03 27.66 34.28
N TRP A 122 -23.91 28.70 33.45
CA TRP A 122 -22.84 29.69 33.56
C TRP A 122 -23.24 31.02 34.22
N MET A 123 -24.39 31.10 34.90
CA MET A 123 -24.75 32.26 35.74
C MET A 123 -25.11 31.86 37.17
N ILE A 124 -24.08 31.64 38.00
CA ILE A 124 -24.18 31.85 39.45
C ILE A 124 -22.92 32.57 39.92
N LYS A 125 -23.02 33.89 40.08
CA LYS A 125 -22.54 34.66 41.23
C LYS A 125 -23.02 36.11 41.16
#